data_AF-A0A2G6KAU6-F1
#
_entry.id   AF-A0A2G6KAU6-F1
#
_cell.length_a   1.000
_cell.length_b   1.000
_cell.length_c   1.000
_cell.angle_alpha   90.00
_cell.angle_beta   90.00
_cell.angle_gamma   90.00
#
_symmetry.space_group_name_H-M   'P 1'
#
loop_
_entity.id
_entity.type
_entity.pdbx_description
1 polymer ?
#
loop_
_entity_poly.entity_id
_entity_poly.type
_entity_poly.pdbx_seq_one_letter_code
_entity_poly.pdbx_strand_id
1 'polypeptide(L)'
;MARLAPLLATAAALTLTACGGGDQATSNGVEFCRYASEQTSMIVAPPLSTEAELDATLEFYRLMGQLAPQSIARQWNDLVVSMETASSIVPGNPESEQAVALTAYATERSAYEVKVWIERNCGVVLPITTIAPHDPIPAVEPDES
;
A
#
# COMPACT_ATOMS: atom_id res chain seq x y z
N MET A 1 -24.76 61.33 32.92
CA MET A 1 -24.21 60.02 33.37
C MET A 1 -23.40 59.43 32.23
N ALA A 2 -22.24 58.87 32.57
CA ALA A 2 -21.17 58.48 31.66
C ALA A 2 -21.31 57.01 31.18
N ARG A 3 -20.88 56.80 29.92
CA ARG A 3 -20.21 55.63 29.29
C ARG A 3 -20.77 54.20 29.40
N LEU A 4 -20.86 53.54 28.23
CA LEU A 4 -20.17 52.27 27.82
C LEU A 4 -20.83 51.80 26.49
N ALA A 5 -20.26 52.06 25.32
CA ALA A 5 -19.24 51.29 24.57
C ALA A 5 -19.77 49.98 23.91
N PRO A 6 -19.46 49.76 22.61
CA PRO A 6 -20.01 48.69 21.76
C PRO A 6 -19.16 47.39 21.80
N LEU A 7 -19.51 46.44 20.91
CA LEU A 7 -18.86 45.17 20.55
C LEU A 7 -19.57 43.90 21.09
N LEU A 8 -20.11 43.13 20.15
CA LEU A 8 -19.82 41.70 20.05
C LEU A 8 -20.12 41.23 18.62
N ALA A 9 -19.03 41.12 17.85
CA ALA A 9 -18.97 40.30 16.66
C ALA A 9 -19.12 38.82 17.07
N THR A 10 -19.81 38.01 16.26
CA THR A 10 -19.58 36.56 16.28
C THR A 10 -19.99 35.91 14.95
N ALA A 11 -18.96 35.52 14.21
CA ALA A 11 -18.85 34.38 13.30
C ALA A 11 -19.93 34.19 12.23
N ALA A 12 -19.62 34.66 11.01
CA ALA A 12 -20.12 34.03 9.80
C ALA A 12 -19.66 32.55 9.79
N ALA A 13 -20.63 31.64 9.79
CA ALA A 13 -20.40 30.22 9.65
C ALA A 13 -19.78 29.94 8.28
N LEU A 14 -18.49 29.60 8.27
CA LEU A 14 -17.87 28.91 7.14
C LEU A 14 -18.40 27.47 7.13
N THR A 15 -19.55 27.25 6.50
CA THR A 15 -19.94 25.92 6.08
C THR A 15 -19.06 25.53 4.90
N LEU A 16 -17.89 24.97 5.18
CA LEU A 16 -17.18 24.15 4.21
C LEU A 16 -18.06 22.93 3.95
N THR A 17 -18.94 23.04 2.96
CA THR A 17 -19.57 21.90 2.31
C THR A 17 -18.46 21.13 1.60
N ALA A 18 -17.89 20.14 2.28
CA ALA A 18 -17.05 19.12 1.68
C ALA A 18 -17.95 18.31 0.72
N CYS A 19 -17.92 18.74 -0.55
CA CYS A 19 -18.58 18.06 -1.65
C CYS A 19 -17.72 16.87 -2.09
N GLY A 20 -18.34 15.69 -2.15
CA GLY A 20 -18.15 14.79 -3.28
C GLY A 20 -17.27 13.55 -3.05
N GLY A 21 -17.90 12.46 -2.62
CA GLY A 21 -17.77 11.15 -3.31
C GLY A 21 -16.39 10.53 -3.51
N GLY A 22 -15.36 10.88 -2.73
CA GLY A 22 -13.99 10.35 -2.88
C GLY A 22 -13.32 9.90 -1.58
N ASP A 23 -14.00 10.00 -0.44
CA ASP A 23 -13.37 9.89 0.89
C ASP A 23 -12.73 8.53 1.18
N GLN A 24 -13.23 7.43 0.61
CA GLN A 24 -12.70 6.10 0.90
C GLN A 24 -11.36 5.80 0.21
N ALA A 25 -11.16 6.27 -1.03
CA ALA A 25 -9.93 6.00 -1.76
C ALA A 25 -8.76 6.84 -1.22
N THR A 26 -9.04 8.10 -0.85
CA THR A 26 -8.06 8.98 -0.20
C THR A 26 -7.80 8.57 1.25
N SER A 27 -8.81 8.13 2.02
CA SER A 27 -8.60 7.61 3.38
C SER A 27 -7.76 6.33 3.40
N ASN A 28 -8.02 5.40 2.46
CA ASN A 28 -7.29 4.14 2.38
C ASN A 28 -5.82 4.36 1.99
N GLY A 29 -5.54 5.29 1.07
CA GLY A 29 -4.16 5.66 0.73
C GLY A 29 -3.38 6.26 1.90
N VAL A 30 -4.01 7.11 2.73
CA VAL A 30 -3.39 7.67 3.94
C VAL A 30 -3.10 6.57 4.96
N GLU A 31 -4.05 5.69 5.24
CA GLU A 31 -3.85 4.57 6.16
C GLU A 31 -2.79 3.60 5.64
N PHE A 32 -2.79 3.28 4.35
CA PHE A 32 -1.78 2.46 3.71
C PHE A 32 -0.37 3.06 3.90
N CYS A 33 -0.19 4.36 3.65
CA CYS A 33 1.10 5.03 3.86
C CYS A 33 1.50 5.08 5.35
N ARG A 34 0.53 5.23 6.27
CA ARG A 34 0.78 5.14 7.71
C ARG A 34 1.34 3.76 8.06
N TYR A 35 0.67 2.68 7.67
CA TYR A 35 1.17 1.32 7.91
C TYR A 35 2.52 1.06 7.22
N ALA A 36 2.70 1.50 5.97
CA ALA A 36 3.95 1.31 5.25
C ALA A 36 5.15 1.99 5.94
N SER A 37 4.94 3.16 6.55
CA SER A 37 5.98 3.89 7.28
C SER A 37 6.20 3.37 8.70
N GLU A 38 5.14 3.04 9.44
CA GLU A 38 5.23 2.52 10.81
C GLU A 38 5.78 1.10 10.86
N GLN A 39 5.53 0.29 9.81
CA GLN A 39 5.89 -1.12 9.74
C GLN A 39 6.78 -1.45 8.54
N THR A 40 7.65 -0.52 8.13
CA THR A 40 8.57 -0.73 6.98
C THR A 40 9.37 -2.04 7.08
N SER A 41 9.75 -2.47 8.30
CA SER A 41 10.45 -3.76 8.49
C SER A 41 9.63 -4.97 8.04
N MET A 42 8.30 -4.95 8.20
CA MET A 42 7.41 -6.02 7.72
C MET A 42 7.36 -6.10 6.18
N ILE A 43 7.72 -5.01 5.49
CA ILE A 43 7.79 -4.98 4.02
C ILE A 43 9.20 -5.39 3.56
N VAL A 44 10.24 -4.83 4.17
CA VAL A 44 11.63 -4.94 3.69
C VAL A 44 12.34 -6.20 4.16
N ALA A 45 12.07 -6.64 5.39
CA ALA A 45 12.72 -7.78 6.02
C ALA A 45 11.72 -8.48 6.97
N PRO A 46 10.64 -9.06 6.43
CA PRO A 46 9.62 -9.70 7.26
C PRO A 46 10.21 -10.86 8.07
N PRO A 47 9.74 -11.08 9.31
CA PRO A 47 10.11 -12.25 10.09
C PRO A 47 9.47 -13.51 9.48
N LEU A 48 10.27 -14.55 9.24
CA LEU A 48 9.87 -15.79 8.55
C LEU A 48 10.48 -17.05 9.17
N SER A 49 11.03 -16.96 10.40
CA SER A 49 11.80 -18.04 11.01
C SER A 49 10.91 -19.11 11.65
N THR A 50 9.66 -18.76 11.97
CA THR A 50 8.68 -19.65 12.58
C THR A 50 7.35 -19.57 11.84
N GLU A 51 6.50 -20.58 12.03
CA GLU A 51 5.15 -20.60 11.46
C GLU A 51 4.31 -19.40 11.92
N ALA A 52 4.39 -19.04 13.21
CA ALA A 52 3.69 -17.87 13.74
C ALA A 52 4.18 -16.54 13.13
N GLU A 53 5.49 -16.43 12.85
CA GLU A 53 6.05 -15.25 12.17
C GLU A 53 5.60 -15.19 10.70
N LEU A 54 5.56 -16.33 10.02
CA LEU A 54 5.05 -16.44 8.66
C LEU A 54 3.56 -16.03 8.59
N ASP A 55 2.73 -16.55 9.49
CA ASP A 55 1.31 -16.22 9.57
C ASP A 55 1.09 -14.73 9.80
N ALA A 56 1.82 -14.13 10.75
CA ALA A 56 1.75 -12.70 11.03
C ALA A 56 2.20 -11.86 9.82
N THR A 57 3.22 -12.31 9.09
CA THR A 57 3.64 -11.66 7.84
C THR A 57 2.55 -11.72 6.78
N LEU A 58 1.95 -12.89 6.55
CA LEU A 58 0.86 -13.02 5.57
C LEU A 58 -0.37 -12.19 5.96
N GLU A 59 -0.71 -12.13 7.24
CA GLU A 59 -1.79 -11.26 7.75
C GLU A 59 -1.49 -9.78 7.49
N PHE A 60 -0.26 -9.33 7.74
CA PHE A 60 0.16 -7.96 7.42
C PHE A 60 0.01 -7.66 5.92
N TYR A 61 0.48 -8.55 5.04
CA TYR A 61 0.37 -8.35 3.59
C TYR A 61 -1.10 -8.31 3.12
N ARG A 62 -1.97 -9.15 3.68
CA ARG A 62 -3.41 -9.13 3.40
C ARG A 62 -4.09 -7.85 3.90
N LEU A 63 -3.75 -7.38 5.10
CA LEU A 63 -4.26 -6.12 5.65
C LEU A 63 -3.87 -4.95 4.75
N MET A 64 -2.60 -4.87 4.38
CA MET A 64 -2.12 -3.85 3.44
C MET A 64 -2.85 -3.92 2.09
N GLY A 65 -3.22 -5.11 1.62
CA GLY A 65 -4.02 -5.28 0.40
C GLY A 65 -5.44 -4.73 0.52
N GLN A 66 -6.05 -4.76 1.70
CA GLN A 66 -7.35 -4.13 1.96
C GLN A 66 -7.26 -2.61 2.00
N LEU A 67 -6.11 -2.08 2.41
CA LEU A 67 -5.83 -0.64 2.48
C LEU A 67 -5.27 -0.09 1.17
N ALA A 68 -4.78 -0.95 0.27
CA ALA A 68 -4.10 -0.52 -0.94
C ALA A 68 -5.00 0.41 -1.78
N PRO A 69 -4.53 1.61 -2.15
CA PRO A 69 -5.30 2.49 -3.01
C PRO A 69 -5.48 1.86 -4.39
N GLN A 70 -6.58 2.20 -5.06
CA GLN A 70 -6.99 1.59 -6.34
C GLN A 70 -5.87 1.56 -7.39
N SER A 71 -5.00 2.57 -7.41
CA SER A 71 -3.87 2.67 -8.34
C SER A 71 -2.84 1.54 -8.22
N ILE A 72 -2.74 0.87 -7.05
CA ILE A 72 -1.81 -0.24 -6.82
C ILE A 72 -2.48 -1.49 -6.20
N ALA A 73 -3.80 -1.50 -6.04
CA ALA A 73 -4.51 -2.61 -5.38
C ALA A 73 -4.28 -3.96 -6.08
N ARG A 74 -4.29 -3.97 -7.42
CA ARG A 74 -3.97 -5.17 -8.20
C ARG A 74 -2.54 -5.63 -7.95
N GLN A 75 -1.58 -4.73 -8.08
CA GLN A 75 -0.16 -5.02 -7.96
C GLN A 75 0.19 -5.52 -6.55
N TRP A 76 -0.41 -4.92 -5.52
CA TRP A 76 -0.26 -5.40 -4.16
C TRP A 76 -0.85 -6.80 -3.99
N ASN A 77 -2.03 -7.07 -4.56
CA ASN A 77 -2.62 -8.40 -4.52
C ASN A 77 -1.72 -9.46 -5.19
N ASP A 78 -1.02 -9.11 -6.27
CA ASP A 78 -0.04 -10.01 -6.89
C ASP A 78 1.10 -10.36 -5.91
N LEU A 79 1.55 -9.41 -5.08
CA LEU A 79 2.53 -9.69 -4.01
C LEU A 79 1.96 -10.64 -2.95
N VAL A 80 0.71 -10.46 -2.55
CA VAL A 80 0.03 -11.39 -1.61
C VAL A 80 0.00 -12.79 -2.19
N VAL A 81 -0.40 -12.95 -3.45
CA VAL A 81 -0.41 -14.25 -4.15
C VAL A 81 0.99 -14.87 -4.19
N SER A 82 2.03 -14.07 -4.46
CA SER A 82 3.42 -14.53 -4.46
C SER A 82 3.85 -15.06 -3.09
N MET A 83 3.55 -14.31 -2.02
CA MET A 83 3.88 -14.69 -0.65
C MET A 83 3.12 -15.95 -0.20
N GLU A 84 1.83 -16.06 -0.52
CA GLU A 84 1.03 -17.23 -0.21
C GLU A 84 1.51 -18.46 -1.00
N THR A 85 1.87 -18.30 -2.27
CA THR A 85 2.45 -19.38 -3.07
C THR A 85 3.76 -19.86 -2.47
N ALA A 86 4.66 -18.93 -2.11
CA ALA A 86 5.92 -19.25 -1.44
C ALA A 86 5.70 -19.94 -0.08
N SER A 87 4.69 -19.53 0.69
CA SER A 87 4.35 -20.15 1.98
C SER A 87 3.89 -21.61 1.85
N SER A 88 3.38 -22.00 0.68
CA SER A 88 2.87 -23.35 0.40
C SER A 88 3.93 -24.29 -0.21
N ILE A 89 5.19 -23.88 -0.25
CA ILE A 89 6.27 -24.65 -0.87
C ILE A 89 6.45 -26.02 -0.21
N VAL A 90 6.67 -27.05 -1.02
CA VAL A 90 7.01 -28.42 -0.60
C VAL A 90 8.47 -28.69 -0.99
N PRO A 91 9.41 -28.63 -0.03
CA PRO A 91 10.83 -28.83 -0.32
C PRO A 91 11.11 -30.19 -0.97
N GLY A 92 11.90 -30.19 -2.04
CA GLY A 92 12.25 -31.40 -2.80
C GLY A 92 11.18 -31.85 -3.79
N ASN A 93 10.07 -31.11 -3.94
CA ASN A 93 9.10 -31.31 -5.02
C ASN A 93 9.39 -30.30 -6.15
N PRO A 94 9.87 -30.76 -7.33
CA PRO A 94 10.23 -29.87 -8.43
C PRO A 94 9.07 -29.01 -8.96
N GLU A 95 7.84 -29.53 -8.95
CA GLU A 95 6.68 -28.77 -9.43
C GLU A 95 6.31 -27.65 -8.45
N SER A 96 6.39 -27.92 -7.15
CA SER A 96 6.15 -26.93 -6.10
C SER A 96 7.21 -25.82 -6.14
N GLU A 97 8.49 -26.18 -6.23
CA GLU A 97 9.59 -25.23 -6.32
C GLU A 97 9.51 -24.38 -7.61
N GLN A 98 9.14 -25.00 -8.73
CA GLN A 98 8.94 -24.29 -10.00
C GLN A 98 7.75 -23.32 -9.94
N ALA A 99 6.67 -23.67 -9.24
CA ALA A 99 5.50 -22.80 -9.08
C ALA A 99 5.86 -21.52 -8.30
N VAL A 100 6.66 -21.64 -7.23
CA VAL A 100 7.19 -20.49 -6.49
C VAL A 100 8.05 -19.62 -7.42
N ALA A 101 8.98 -20.22 -8.17
CA ALA A 101 9.84 -19.47 -9.08
C ALA A 101 9.05 -18.73 -10.16
N LEU A 102 8.11 -19.39 -10.84
CA LEU A 102 7.29 -18.77 -11.88
C LEU A 102 6.44 -17.62 -11.33
N THR A 103 5.88 -17.81 -10.14
CA THR A 103 5.07 -16.77 -9.50
C THR A 103 5.94 -15.57 -9.14
N ALA A 104 7.13 -15.80 -8.55
CA ALA A 104 8.08 -14.71 -8.28
C ALA A 104 8.40 -13.92 -9.55
N TYR A 105 8.73 -14.59 -10.67
CA TYR A 105 8.98 -13.93 -11.96
C TYR A 105 7.76 -13.16 -12.50
N ALA A 106 6.57 -13.73 -12.40
CA ALA A 106 5.35 -13.08 -12.89
C ALA A 106 5.01 -11.80 -12.08
N THR A 107 5.45 -11.73 -10.81
CA THR A 107 5.12 -10.64 -9.89
C THR A 107 6.16 -9.52 -9.83
N GLU A 108 7.30 -9.65 -10.52
CA GLU A 108 8.39 -8.65 -10.46
C GLU A 108 7.93 -7.24 -10.85
N ARG A 109 7.15 -7.15 -11.92
CA ARG A 109 6.62 -5.86 -12.38
C ARG A 109 5.70 -5.23 -11.34
N SER A 110 4.82 -6.02 -10.74
CA SER A 110 3.92 -5.55 -9.68
C SER A 110 4.72 -5.06 -8.46
N ALA A 111 5.79 -5.77 -8.07
CA ALA A 111 6.69 -5.34 -7.01
C ALA A 111 7.37 -4.00 -7.32
N TYR A 112 7.82 -3.81 -8.56
CA TYR A 112 8.41 -2.56 -9.00
C TYR A 112 7.41 -1.39 -9.01
N GLU A 113 6.20 -1.62 -9.52
CA GLU A 113 5.14 -0.60 -9.54
C GLU A 113 4.72 -0.19 -8.12
N VAL A 114 4.60 -1.16 -7.19
CA VAL A 114 4.35 -0.90 -5.76
C VAL A 114 5.48 -0.10 -5.14
N LYS A 115 6.75 -0.46 -5.39
CA LYS A 115 7.93 0.31 -4.95
C LYS A 115 7.83 1.76 -5.36
N VAL A 116 7.69 2.00 -6.67
CA VAL A 116 7.66 3.35 -7.24
C VAL A 116 6.51 4.17 -6.65
N TRP A 117 5.35 3.55 -6.46
CA TRP A 117 4.21 4.22 -5.86
C TRP A 117 4.45 4.57 -4.39
N ILE A 118 4.96 3.63 -3.58
CA ILE A 118 5.25 3.84 -2.16
C ILE A 118 6.32 4.93 -1.97
N GLU A 119 7.37 4.92 -2.79
CA GLU A 119 8.41 5.95 -2.75
C GLU A 119 7.86 7.34 -3.06
N ARG A 120 6.99 7.45 -4.07
CA ARG A 120 6.41 8.74 -4.49
C ARG A 120 5.35 9.27 -3.54
N ASN A 121 4.52 8.40 -2.98
CA ASN A 121 3.32 8.81 -2.23
C ASN A 121 3.48 8.72 -0.72
N CYS A 122 4.28 7.77 -0.23
CA CYS A 122 4.49 7.56 1.21
C CYS A 122 5.87 8.02 1.70
N GLY A 123 6.81 8.32 0.80
CA GLY A 123 8.18 8.72 1.16
C GLY A 123 9.02 7.59 1.76
N VAL A 124 8.59 6.33 1.59
CA VAL A 124 9.27 5.13 2.11
C VAL A 124 10.10 4.51 0.98
N VAL A 125 11.39 4.32 1.20
CA VAL A 125 12.29 3.69 0.22
C VAL A 125 12.29 2.18 0.41
N LEU A 126 11.98 1.44 -0.66
CA LEU A 126 12.00 -0.03 -0.63
C LEU A 126 13.19 -0.57 -1.43
N PRO A 127 14.02 -1.46 -0.85
CA PRO A 127 15.19 -2.02 -1.52
C PRO A 127 14.81 -3.17 -2.47
N ILE A 128 13.73 -3.01 -3.22
CA ILE A 128 13.33 -3.99 -4.25
C ILE A 128 14.24 -3.82 -5.46
N THR A 129 14.86 -4.92 -5.85
CA THR A 129 15.60 -5.10 -7.10
C THR A 129 14.89 -6.15 -7.94
N THR A 130 14.74 -5.90 -9.24
CA THR A 130 14.09 -6.82 -10.17
C THR A 130 15.14 -7.60 -10.94
N ILE A 131 14.82 -8.81 -11.37
CA ILE A 131 15.68 -9.66 -12.20
C ILE A 131 15.72 -9.11 -13.63
N ALA A 132 14.57 -8.64 -14.14
CA ALA A 132 14.48 -7.94 -15.42
C ALA A 132 14.34 -6.41 -15.25
N PRO A 133 14.88 -5.59 -16.17
CA PRO A 133 14.55 -4.16 -16.21
C PRO A 133 13.05 -3.94 -16.45
N HIS A 134 12.44 -3.04 -15.68
CA HIS A 134 11.08 -2.56 -15.91
C HIS A 134 11.12 -1.04 -16.07
N ASP A 135 10.64 -0.53 -17.21
CA ASP A 135 10.41 0.90 -17.37
C ASP A 135 9.18 1.31 -16.55
N PRO A 136 9.22 2.42 -15.78
CA PRO A 136 8.06 2.87 -15.04
C PRO A 136 6.94 3.26 -16.00
N ILE A 137 5.85 2.51 -16.00
CA ILE A 137 4.59 2.98 -16.60
C ILE A 137 3.95 3.94 -15.58
N PRO A 138 3.64 5.19 -15.95
CA PRO A 138 2.92 6.10 -15.07
C PRO A 138 1.64 5.42 -14.58
N ALA A 139 1.35 5.49 -13.28
CA ALA A 139 0.04 5.11 -12.78
C ALA A 139 -0.98 5.99 -13.53
N VAL A 140 -1.82 5.37 -14.36
CA VAL A 140 -2.86 6.09 -15.09
C VAL A 140 -3.86 6.57 -14.04
N GLU A 141 -3.83 7.87 -13.75
CA GLU A 141 -4.95 8.53 -13.09
C GLU A 141 -6.17 8.33 -14.00
N PRO A 142 -7.34 7.88 -13.48
CA PRO A 142 -8.54 7.82 -14.29
C PRO A 142 -8.80 9.20 -14.87
N ASP A 143 -8.87 9.30 -16.20
CA ASP A 143 -9.19 10.53 -16.90
C ASP A 143 -10.60 10.97 -16.45
N GLU A 144 -10.67 12.00 -15.61
CA GLU A 144 -11.95 12.55 -15.14
C GLU A 144 -12.68 13.14 -16.36
N SER A 145 -13.63 12.35 -16.89
CA SER A 145 -14.53 12.73 -17.98
C SER A 145 -15.83 13.33 -17.43
#